data_AF-A0A8J2PF30-F1
#
_entry.id   AF-A0A8J2PF30-F1
#
_cell.length_a   1.000
_cell.length_b   1.000
_cell.length_c   1.000
_cell.angle_alpha   90.00
_cell.angle_beta   90.00
_cell.angle_gamma   90.00
#
_symmetry.space_group_name_H-M   'P 1'
#
loop_
_entity.id
_entity.type
_entity.pdbx_description
1 polymer ?
#
loop_
_entity_poly.entity_id
_entity_poly.type
_entity_poly.pdbx_seq_one_letter_code
_entity_poly.pdbx_strand_id
1 'polypeptide(L)'
;MISRLRNPHYMPEISVKVTLLNFMITPMGLQDQLLGIVAAKEEPALEEQKNRLVVDGVNNKNLLKEIEDKILKVLSSSKGNILEDETAIQILSSSKELSGEIIKKQTVAVVTEKKIDETRNLYRPVATHASTLFFCISELANIDPMYQYSLNWFISLYTISIKNSRKSRDLDLRILYLNEYFTSSVYRNVCRSVFEKDKLVFSFVLCVACMKSRGEFPLDIWSFILTGGVALENSIPNPAPDWLTEKSWAEITRVSNLKC
;
A
#
# COMPACT_ATOMS: atom_id res chain seq x y z
N MET A 1 7.33 17.20 18.67
CA MET A 1 8.59 16.41 18.71
C MET A 1 8.49 15.31 17.68
N ILE A 2 9.52 15.05 16.88
CA ILE A 2 9.53 14.00 15.84
C ILE A 2 10.70 13.05 16.14
N SER A 3 10.45 11.74 16.13
CA SER A 3 11.49 10.71 16.28
C SER A 3 11.78 10.04 14.93
N ARG A 4 13.05 9.70 14.69
CA ARG A 4 13.50 8.90 13.53
C ARG A 4 13.70 7.43 13.87
N LEU A 5 13.57 7.05 15.14
CA LEU A 5 13.69 5.66 15.57
C LEU A 5 12.45 4.88 15.13
N ARG A 6 12.64 3.66 14.63
CA ARG A 6 11.55 2.79 14.17
C ARG A 6 10.60 2.41 15.31
N ASN A 7 11.15 2.13 16.50
CA ASN A 7 10.37 1.76 17.68
C ASN A 7 10.95 2.42 18.95
N PRO A 8 10.68 3.72 19.18
CA PRO A 8 11.15 4.42 20.37
C PRO A 8 10.36 3.99 21.61
N HIS A 9 11.06 3.77 22.73
CA HIS A 9 10.43 3.52 24.01
C HIS A 9 10.19 4.84 24.76
N TYR A 10 8.93 5.16 25.06
CA TYR A 10 8.55 6.35 25.83
C TYR A 10 8.09 5.95 27.23
N MET A 11 8.49 6.72 28.25
CA MET A 11 8.01 6.50 29.61
C MET A 11 6.49 6.77 29.70
N PRO A 12 5.75 6.06 30.55
CA PRO A 12 4.30 6.25 30.70
C PRO A 12 3.91 7.71 30.98
N GLU A 13 4.74 8.43 31.75
CA GLU A 13 4.53 9.86 32.05
C GLU A 13 4.47 10.74 30.80
N ILE A 14 5.27 10.43 29.78
CA ILE A 14 5.26 11.17 28.50
C ILE A 14 3.97 10.82 27.76
N SER A 15 3.61 9.54 27.71
CA SER A 15 2.41 9.06 27.00
C SER A 15 1.09 9.58 27.59
N VAL A 16 1.07 9.94 28.89
CA VAL A 16 -0.08 10.61 29.52
C VAL A 16 -0.14 12.10 29.17
N LYS A 17 1.02 12.75 29.01
CA LYS A 17 1.11 14.20 28.75
C LYS A 17 0.97 14.58 27.29
N VAL A 18 1.37 13.69 26.37
CA VAL A 18 1.35 13.96 24.93
C VAL A 18 0.70 12.82 24.16
N THR A 19 -0.02 13.17 23.09
CA THR A 19 -0.55 12.19 22.16
C THR A 19 0.54 11.73 21.20
N LEU A 20 0.77 10.41 21.15
CA LEU A 20 1.69 9.80 20.20
C LEU A 20 0.97 9.49 18.89
N LEU A 21 1.52 9.96 17.78
CA LEU A 21 1.03 9.67 16.43
C LEU A 21 2.00 8.74 15.72
N ASN A 22 1.51 7.59 15.27
CA ASN A 22 2.32 6.61 14.54
C ASN A 22 2.31 6.92 13.03
N PHE A 23 3.45 7.36 12.51
CA PHE A 23 3.68 7.59 11.07
C PHE A 23 4.44 6.43 10.40
N MET A 24 4.47 5.25 11.02
CA MET A 24 5.05 4.06 10.41
C MET A 24 4.27 3.71 9.15
N ILE A 25 5.00 3.51 8.05
CA ILE A 25 4.43 3.15 6.76
C ILE A 25 3.88 1.72 6.86
N THR A 26 2.60 1.55 6.54
CA THR A 26 1.95 0.23 6.49
C THR A 26 2.02 -0.35 5.08
N PRO A 27 2.02 -1.69 4.92
CA PRO A 27 2.00 -2.32 3.59
C PRO A 27 0.86 -1.84 2.69
N MET A 28 -0.35 -1.71 3.26
CA MET A 28 -1.52 -1.21 2.55
C MET A 28 -1.38 0.27 2.19
N GLY A 29 -0.94 1.11 3.14
CA GLY A 29 -0.77 2.54 2.89
C GLY A 29 0.27 2.83 1.80
N LEU A 30 1.39 2.10 1.83
CA LEU A 30 2.41 2.21 0.77
C LEU A 30 1.90 1.71 -0.57
N GLN A 31 1.16 0.60 -0.59
CA GLN A 31 0.57 0.06 -1.82
C GLN A 31 -0.36 1.10 -2.47
N ASP A 32 -1.25 1.74 -1.71
CA ASP A 32 -2.16 2.74 -2.27
C ASP A 32 -1.41 4.00 -2.74
N GLN A 33 -0.34 4.39 -2.04
CA GLN A 33 0.54 5.48 -2.47
C GLN A 33 1.24 5.14 -3.80
N LEU A 34 1.85 3.97 -3.91
CA LEU A 34 2.53 3.51 -5.13
C LEU A 34 1.55 3.32 -6.28
N LEU A 35 0.32 2.87 -6.00
CA LEU A 35 -0.76 2.76 -6.98
C LEU A 35 -1.13 4.12 -7.56
N GLY A 36 -1.19 5.17 -6.73
CA GLY A 36 -1.38 6.53 -7.21
C GLY A 36 -0.26 6.97 -8.15
N ILE A 37 0.99 6.68 -7.78
CA ILE A 37 2.17 7.08 -8.58
C ILE A 37 2.19 6.38 -9.95
N VAL A 38 1.93 5.07 -10.01
CA VAL A 38 1.93 4.35 -11.29
C VAL A 38 0.76 4.78 -12.17
N ALA A 39 -0.43 4.94 -11.61
CA ALA A 39 -1.60 5.41 -12.35
C ALA A 39 -1.38 6.82 -12.91
N ALA A 40 -0.85 7.74 -12.11
CA ALA A 40 -0.50 9.09 -12.55
C ALA A 40 0.53 9.13 -13.69
N LYS A 41 1.41 8.11 -13.78
CA LYS A 41 2.47 8.04 -14.80
C LYS A 41 2.05 7.29 -16.06
N GLU A 42 1.21 6.27 -15.96
CA GLU A 42 0.70 5.55 -17.13
C GLU A 42 -0.54 6.24 -17.74
N GLU A 43 -1.42 6.79 -16.90
CA GLU A 43 -2.66 7.47 -17.33
C GLU A 43 -2.80 8.86 -16.69
N PRO A 44 -1.98 9.84 -17.11
CA PRO A 44 -1.98 11.18 -16.50
C PRO A 44 -3.31 11.92 -16.66
N ALA A 45 -4.02 11.72 -17.77
CA ALA A 45 -5.32 12.35 -18.02
C ALA A 45 -6.40 11.87 -17.04
N LEU A 46 -6.40 10.57 -16.72
CA LEU A 46 -7.33 9.97 -15.77
C LEU A 46 -7.07 10.48 -14.35
N GLU A 47 -5.81 10.63 -13.98
CA GLU A 47 -5.42 11.20 -12.68
C GLU A 47 -5.76 12.69 -12.57
N GLU A 48 -5.57 13.46 -13.63
CA GLU A 48 -5.99 14.87 -13.65
C GLU A 48 -7.51 15.00 -13.49
N GLN A 49 -8.28 14.14 -14.19
CA GLN A 49 -9.74 14.09 -14.03
C GLN A 49 -10.14 13.72 -12.60
N LYS A 50 -9.45 12.75 -11.98
CA LYS A 50 -9.68 12.38 -10.57
C LYS A 50 -9.47 13.57 -9.64
N ASN A 51 -8.34 14.27 -9.79
CA ASN A 51 -8.01 15.43 -8.96
C ASN A 51 -9.06 16.55 -9.10
N ARG A 52 -9.53 16.81 -10.33
CA ARG A 52 -10.63 17.76 -10.57
C ARG A 52 -11.91 17.34 -9.87
N LEU A 53 -12.32 16.07 -10.01
CA LEU A 53 -13.52 15.54 -9.34
C LEU A 53 -13.44 15.63 -7.81
N VAL A 54 -12.27 15.41 -7.22
CA VAL A 54 -12.06 15.55 -5.77
C VAL A 54 -12.26 17.00 -5.33
N VAL A 55 -11.64 17.96 -6.04
CA VAL A 55 -11.77 19.39 -5.74
C VAL A 55 -13.22 19.84 -5.92
N ASP A 56 -13.87 19.47 -7.02
CA ASP A 56 -15.26 19.79 -7.29
C ASP A 56 -16.19 19.16 -6.24
N GLY A 57 -15.91 17.93 -5.81
CA GLY A 57 -16.67 17.26 -4.75
C GLY A 57 -16.57 17.97 -3.40
N VAL A 58 -15.40 18.51 -3.05
CA VAL A 58 -15.23 19.33 -1.83
C VAL A 58 -16.01 20.65 -1.96
N ASN A 59 -15.89 21.33 -3.10
CA ASN A 59 -16.59 22.59 -3.36
C ASN A 59 -18.11 22.40 -3.32
N ASN A 60 -18.62 21.32 -3.93
CA ASN A 60 -20.04 20.98 -3.92
C ASN A 60 -20.55 20.69 -2.50
N LYS A 61 -19.79 19.96 -1.67
CA LYS A 61 -20.14 19.71 -0.26
C LYS A 61 -20.18 21.00 0.55
N ASN A 62 -19.22 21.90 0.34
CA ASN A 62 -19.21 23.20 1.00
C ASN A 62 -20.41 24.04 0.57
N LEU A 63 -20.72 24.09 -0.73
CA LEU A 63 -21.87 24.83 -1.25
C LEU A 63 -23.21 24.29 -0.72
N LEU A 64 -23.36 22.96 -0.60
CA LEU A 64 -24.54 22.36 0.03
C LEU A 64 -24.69 22.80 1.49
N LYS A 65 -23.59 22.85 2.24
CA LYS A 65 -23.60 23.32 3.63
C LYS A 65 -23.95 24.81 3.71
N GLU A 66 -23.39 25.64 2.83
CA GLU A 66 -23.75 27.07 2.76
C GLU A 66 -25.23 27.30 2.43
N ILE A 67 -25.78 26.48 1.53
CA ILE A 67 -27.22 26.50 1.21
C ILE A 67 -28.04 26.11 2.43
N GLU A 68 -27.64 25.07 3.16
CA GLU A 68 -28.29 24.61 4.40
C GLU A 68 -28.26 25.69 5.49
N ASP A 69 -27.10 26.29 5.74
CA ASP A 69 -26.92 27.39 6.70
C ASP A 69 -27.77 28.61 6.29
N LYS A 70 -27.88 28.90 4.99
CA LYS A 70 -28.73 29.98 4.47
C LYS A 70 -30.21 29.71 4.72
N ILE A 71 -30.66 28.47 4.50
CA ILE A 71 -32.04 28.04 4.81
C ILE A 71 -32.32 28.18 6.31
N LEU A 72 -31.42 27.68 7.17
CA LEU A 72 -31.55 27.79 8.63
C LEU A 72 -31.61 29.25 9.09
N LYS A 73 -30.77 30.12 8.50
CA LYS A 73 -30.77 31.55 8.81
C LYS A 73 -32.13 32.18 8.49
N VAL A 74 -32.67 31.95 7.30
CA VAL A 74 -33.98 32.48 6.87
C VAL A 74 -35.12 31.99 7.77
N LEU A 75 -35.09 30.70 8.14
CA LEU A 75 -36.06 30.11 9.08
C LEU A 75 -35.96 30.73 10.48
N SER A 76 -34.74 31.00 10.97
CA SER A 76 -34.51 31.57 12.29
C SER A 76 -34.80 33.08 12.40
N SER A 77 -34.61 33.82 11.31
CA SER A 77 -34.84 35.28 11.27
C SER A 77 -36.31 35.65 11.05
N SER A 78 -37.12 34.73 10.53
CA SER A 78 -38.55 34.94 10.32
C SER A 78 -39.30 34.91 11.66
N LYS A 79 -39.53 36.09 12.26
CA LYS A 79 -40.43 36.27 13.41
C LYS A 79 -41.86 36.55 12.89
N GLY A 80 -42.64 35.51 12.62
CA GLY A 80 -44.01 35.63 12.11
C GLY A 80 -44.45 34.45 11.25
N ASN A 81 -45.56 34.60 10.51
CA ASN A 81 -46.03 33.59 9.57
C ASN A 81 -45.12 33.61 8.31
N ILE A 82 -44.27 32.59 8.16
CA ILE A 82 -43.30 32.49 7.06
C ILE A 82 -43.95 32.42 5.67
N LEU A 83 -45.24 32.07 5.62
CA LEU A 83 -46.02 32.04 4.37
C LEU A 83 -46.31 33.45 3.82
N GLU A 84 -46.11 34.50 4.62
CA GLU A 84 -46.31 35.90 4.21
C GLU A 84 -45.00 36.58 3.78
N ASP A 85 -43.84 35.97 4.05
CA ASP A 85 -42.54 36.49 3.63
C ASP A 85 -42.18 35.96 2.24
N GLU A 86 -42.56 36.72 1.22
CA GLU A 86 -42.26 36.42 -0.19
C GLU A 86 -40.76 36.26 -0.44
N THR A 87 -39.91 36.99 0.29
CA THR A 87 -38.46 36.90 0.15
C THR A 87 -37.91 35.59 0.70
N ALA A 88 -38.45 35.12 1.83
CA ALA A 88 -38.11 33.82 2.40
C ALA A 88 -38.52 32.68 1.46
N ILE A 89 -39.73 32.74 0.89
CA ILE A 89 -40.23 31.75 -0.07
C ILE A 89 -39.33 31.67 -1.31
N GLN A 90 -38.94 32.82 -1.87
CA GLN A 90 -38.09 32.86 -3.06
C GLN A 90 -36.66 32.35 -2.80
N ILE A 91 -36.09 32.67 -1.64
CA ILE A 91 -34.77 32.15 -1.22
C ILE A 91 -34.86 30.63 -1.00
N LEU A 92 -35.90 30.12 -0.34
CA LEU A 92 -36.10 28.68 -0.11
C LEU A 92 -36.28 27.92 -1.43
N SER A 93 -37.06 28.46 -2.37
CA SER A 93 -37.28 27.83 -3.68
C SER A 93 -35.99 27.75 -4.50
N SER A 94 -35.26 28.87 -4.63
CA SER A 94 -33.99 28.91 -5.37
C SER A 94 -32.91 28.03 -4.74
N SER A 95 -32.82 28.00 -3.40
CA SER A 95 -31.92 27.10 -2.67
C SER A 95 -32.27 25.61 -2.86
N LYS A 96 -33.56 25.27 -2.94
CA LYS A 96 -34.02 23.90 -3.21
C LYS A 96 -33.67 23.43 -4.63
N GLU A 97 -33.82 24.30 -5.62
CA GLU A 97 -33.44 23.98 -7.01
C GLU A 97 -31.92 23.80 -7.13
N LEU A 98 -31.14 24.75 -6.61
CA LEU A 98 -29.67 24.69 -6.65
C LEU A 98 -29.11 23.47 -5.92
N SER A 99 -29.62 23.15 -4.73
CA SER A 99 -29.22 21.93 -4.00
C SER A 99 -29.57 20.66 -4.78
N GLY A 100 -30.75 20.61 -5.42
CA GLY A 100 -31.16 19.51 -6.28
C GLY A 100 -30.21 19.30 -7.47
N GLU A 101 -29.74 20.38 -8.10
CA GLU A 101 -28.74 20.31 -9.18
C GLU A 101 -27.38 19.81 -8.69
N ILE A 102 -26.91 20.31 -7.54
CA ILE A 102 -25.64 19.89 -6.95
C ILE A 102 -25.67 18.40 -6.59
N ILE A 103 -26.77 17.91 -6.02
CA ILE A 103 -26.94 16.48 -5.69
C ILE A 103 -26.88 15.62 -6.97
N LYS A 104 -27.51 16.06 -8.06
CA LYS A 104 -27.43 15.36 -9.35
C LYS A 104 -25.99 15.33 -9.88
N LYS A 105 -25.29 16.47 -9.88
CA LYS A 105 -23.88 16.56 -10.28
C LYS A 105 -22.99 15.67 -9.41
N GLN A 106 -23.21 15.65 -8.10
CA GLN A 106 -22.47 14.81 -7.16
C GLN A 106 -22.70 13.32 -7.43
N THR A 107 -23.92 12.93 -7.77
CA THR A 107 -24.25 11.54 -8.11
C THR A 107 -23.47 11.08 -9.36
N VAL A 108 -23.40 11.92 -10.39
CA VAL A 108 -22.60 11.63 -11.60
C VAL A 108 -21.11 11.58 -11.29
N ALA A 109 -20.61 12.49 -10.44
CA ALA A 109 -19.21 12.51 -10.02
C ALA A 109 -18.81 11.21 -9.31
N VAL A 110 -19.64 10.70 -8.39
CA VAL A 110 -19.40 9.43 -7.68
C VAL A 110 -19.33 8.23 -8.62
N VAL A 111 -20.23 8.15 -9.61
CA VAL A 111 -20.20 7.07 -10.62
C VAL A 111 -18.93 7.17 -11.48
N THR A 112 -18.51 8.38 -11.81
CA THR A 112 -17.29 8.61 -12.61
C THR A 112 -16.03 8.28 -11.81
N GLU A 113 -15.98 8.67 -10.54
CA GLU A 113 -14.89 8.35 -9.61
C GLU A 113 -14.73 6.83 -9.48
N LYS A 114 -15.84 6.09 -9.37
CA LYS A 114 -15.79 4.63 -9.29
C LYS A 114 -15.15 4.00 -10.54
N LYS A 115 -15.50 4.47 -11.74
CA LYS A 115 -14.89 4.00 -13.00
C LYS A 115 -13.40 4.31 -13.07
N ILE A 116 -13.00 5.51 -12.60
CA ILE A 116 -11.59 5.91 -12.51
C ILE A 116 -10.84 4.98 -11.56
N ASP A 117 -11.43 4.66 -10.40
CA ASP A 117 -10.81 3.75 -9.43
C ASP A 117 -10.75 2.31 -9.95
N GLU A 118 -11.73 1.85 -10.74
CA GLU A 118 -11.69 0.56 -11.44
C GLU A 118 -10.50 0.50 -12.40
N THR A 119 -10.31 1.50 -13.26
CA THR A 119 -9.15 1.59 -14.16
C THR A 119 -7.84 1.66 -13.39
N ARG A 120 -7.77 2.45 -12.31
CA ARG A 120 -6.58 2.55 -11.46
C ARG A 120 -6.23 1.20 -10.81
N ASN A 121 -7.22 0.46 -10.36
CA ASN A 121 -7.03 -0.84 -9.70
C ASN A 121 -6.42 -1.90 -10.63
N LEU A 122 -6.47 -1.72 -11.95
CA LEU A 122 -5.78 -2.58 -12.91
C LEU A 122 -4.25 -2.60 -12.68
N TYR A 123 -3.68 -1.50 -12.19
CA TYR A 123 -2.25 -1.41 -11.87
C TYR A 123 -1.91 -1.82 -10.43
N ARG A 124 -2.90 -2.24 -9.63
CA ARG A 124 -2.70 -2.68 -8.24
C ARG A 124 -1.64 -3.78 -8.09
N PRO A 125 -1.53 -4.78 -8.98
CA PRO A 125 -0.46 -5.78 -8.89
C PRO A 125 0.95 -5.20 -8.89
N VAL A 126 1.19 -4.12 -9.66
CA VAL A 126 2.50 -3.44 -9.71
C VAL A 126 2.80 -2.77 -8.37
N ALA A 127 1.80 -2.13 -7.77
CA ALA A 127 1.94 -1.47 -6.48
C ALA A 127 2.12 -2.48 -5.34
N THR A 128 1.41 -3.62 -5.37
CA THR A 128 1.60 -4.72 -4.42
C THR A 128 3.02 -5.25 -4.49
N HIS A 129 3.51 -5.56 -5.70
CA HIS A 129 4.86 -6.06 -5.93
C HIS A 129 5.91 -5.08 -5.41
N ALA A 130 5.77 -3.80 -5.75
CA ALA A 130 6.69 -2.76 -5.29
C ALA A 130 6.66 -2.59 -3.75
N SER A 131 5.48 -2.67 -3.11
CA SER A 131 5.36 -2.64 -1.65
C SER A 131 6.11 -3.82 -1.02
N THR A 132 5.95 -5.05 -1.54
CA THR A 132 6.71 -6.23 -1.08
C THR A 132 8.22 -6.00 -1.15
N LEU A 133 8.73 -5.45 -2.26
CA LEU A 133 10.15 -5.15 -2.41
C LEU A 133 10.64 -4.14 -1.37
N PHE A 134 9.85 -3.09 -1.08
CA PHE A 134 10.22 -2.08 -0.08
C PHE A 134 10.33 -2.66 1.32
N PHE A 135 9.36 -3.47 1.76
CA PHE A 135 9.42 -4.08 3.08
C PHE A 135 10.55 -5.11 3.18
N CYS A 136 10.80 -5.87 2.11
CA CYS A 136 11.94 -6.78 2.05
C CYS A 136 13.28 -6.04 2.25
N ILE A 137 13.53 -4.94 1.55
CA ILE A 137 14.77 -4.17 1.73
C ILE A 137 14.83 -3.44 3.09
N SER A 138 13.68 -3.10 3.67
CA SER A 138 13.59 -2.44 4.98
C SER A 138 13.96 -3.38 6.13
N GLU A 139 13.84 -4.69 5.93
CA GLU A 139 14.26 -5.73 6.87
C GLU A 139 15.76 -6.01 6.83
N LEU A 140 16.49 -5.57 5.78
CA LEU A 140 17.95 -5.73 5.71
C LEU A 140 18.69 -5.01 6.84
N ALA A 141 18.08 -3.99 7.44
CA ALA A 141 18.59 -3.32 8.63
C ALA A 141 18.74 -4.27 9.84
N ASN A 142 18.04 -5.42 9.84
CA ASN A 142 18.19 -6.46 10.86
C ASN A 142 19.46 -7.31 10.65
N ILE A 143 20.00 -7.35 9.43
CA ILE A 143 21.28 -8.02 9.13
C ILE A 143 22.44 -7.10 9.50
N ASP A 144 22.41 -5.88 8.98
CA ASP A 144 23.39 -4.84 9.30
C ASP A 144 22.67 -3.49 9.43
N PRO A 145 22.82 -2.75 10.55
CA PRO A 145 22.20 -1.45 10.74
C PRO A 145 22.53 -0.42 9.65
N MET A 146 23.61 -0.60 8.88
CA MET A 146 23.97 0.26 7.75
C MET A 146 23.04 0.09 6.53
N TYR A 147 22.30 -1.02 6.44
CA TYR A 147 21.40 -1.32 5.32
C TYR A 147 20.05 -0.64 5.47
N GLN A 148 20.06 0.70 5.41
CA GLN A 148 18.87 1.53 5.51
C GLN A 148 18.61 2.27 4.21
N TYR A 149 17.35 2.21 3.76
CA TYR A 149 16.90 2.86 2.53
C TYR A 149 15.73 3.78 2.87
N SER A 150 15.78 5.01 2.37
CA SER A 150 14.67 5.95 2.58
C SER A 150 13.52 5.67 1.60
N LEU A 151 12.29 5.92 2.05
CA LEU A 151 11.12 5.85 1.18
C LEU A 151 11.25 6.78 -0.03
N ASN A 152 11.77 7.99 0.16
CA ASN A 152 11.95 8.96 -0.93
C ASN A 152 12.90 8.44 -2.02
N TRP A 153 14.01 7.81 -1.63
CA TRP A 153 14.91 7.15 -2.57
C TRP A 153 14.20 6.03 -3.33
N PHE A 154 13.43 5.19 -2.62
CA PHE A 154 12.70 4.08 -3.22
C PHE A 154 11.64 4.57 -4.23
N ILE A 155 10.85 5.58 -3.87
CA ILE A 155 9.84 6.21 -4.75
C ILE A 155 10.51 6.84 -5.98
N SER A 156 11.67 7.46 -5.82
CA SER A 156 12.44 8.01 -6.94
C SER A 156 12.88 6.91 -7.89
N LEU A 157 13.40 5.80 -7.36
CA LEU A 157 13.80 4.62 -8.13
C LEU A 157 12.60 3.98 -8.85
N TYR A 158 11.45 3.91 -8.19
CA TYR A 158 10.19 3.41 -8.75
C TYR A 158 9.73 4.27 -9.93
N THR A 159 9.73 5.60 -9.77
CA THR A 159 9.34 6.55 -10.81
C THR A 159 10.25 6.45 -12.04
N ILE A 160 11.57 6.35 -11.83
CA ILE A 160 12.55 6.15 -12.92
C ILE A 160 12.30 4.81 -13.63
N SER A 161 11.96 3.77 -12.88
CA SER A 161 11.71 2.44 -13.42
C SER A 161 10.42 2.38 -14.27
N ILE A 162 9.37 3.08 -13.87
CA ILE A 162 8.15 3.23 -14.67
C ILE A 162 8.47 3.89 -16.02
N LYS A 163 9.30 4.95 -16.01
CA LYS A 163 9.68 5.69 -17.23
C LYS A 163 10.54 4.86 -18.19
N ASN A 164 11.51 4.11 -17.65
CA ASN A 164 12.53 3.43 -18.46
C ASN A 164 12.16 1.99 -18.84
N SER A 165 11.15 1.40 -18.20
CA SER A 165 10.65 0.07 -18.54
C SER A 165 10.01 0.02 -19.93
N ARG A 166 10.07 -1.14 -20.56
CA ARG A 166 9.50 -1.38 -21.90
C ARG A 166 8.00 -1.12 -21.92
N LYS A 167 7.56 -0.25 -22.83
CA LYS A 167 6.13 0.06 -23.03
C LYS A 167 5.43 -1.07 -23.81
N SER A 168 4.15 -1.30 -23.51
CA SER A 168 3.27 -2.25 -24.18
C SER A 168 1.85 -1.67 -24.22
N ARG A 169 1.08 -1.99 -25.26
CA ARG A 169 -0.36 -1.66 -25.34
C ARG A 169 -1.22 -2.67 -24.57
N ASP A 170 -0.73 -3.89 -24.44
CA ASP A 170 -1.32 -4.92 -23.60
C ASP A 170 -0.91 -4.64 -22.15
N LEU A 171 -1.93 -4.48 -21.30
CA LEU A 171 -1.80 -4.17 -19.89
C LEU A 171 -1.06 -5.27 -19.12
N ASP A 172 -1.36 -6.54 -19.38
CA ASP A 172 -0.76 -7.66 -18.63
C ASP A 172 0.74 -7.74 -18.92
N LEU A 173 1.10 -7.61 -20.20
CA LEU A 173 2.51 -7.48 -20.61
C LEU A 173 3.17 -6.22 -20.04
N ARG A 174 2.44 -5.10 -19.94
CA ARG A 174 2.97 -3.86 -19.35
C ARG A 174 3.26 -4.04 -17.87
N ILE A 175 2.36 -4.68 -17.12
CA ILE A 175 2.52 -5.01 -15.69
C ILE A 175 3.74 -5.90 -15.49
N LEU A 176 3.92 -6.93 -16.33
CA LEU A 176 5.09 -7.80 -16.29
C LEU A 176 6.39 -7.01 -16.48
N TYR A 177 6.49 -6.20 -17.53
CA TYR A 177 7.69 -5.40 -17.80
C TYR A 177 8.00 -4.38 -16.70
N LEU A 178 6.97 -3.79 -16.09
CA LEU A 178 7.13 -2.89 -14.94
C LEU A 178 7.75 -3.63 -13.75
N ASN A 179 7.19 -4.78 -13.41
CA ASN A 179 7.64 -5.58 -12.27
C ASN A 179 9.07 -6.11 -12.48
N GLU A 180 9.37 -6.67 -13.64
CA GLU A 180 10.71 -7.21 -13.95
C GLU A 180 11.80 -6.13 -13.93
N TYR A 181 11.53 -4.99 -14.59
CA TYR A 181 12.47 -3.89 -14.63
C TYR A 181 12.69 -3.32 -13.23
N PHE A 182 11.61 -3.10 -12.46
CA PHE A 182 11.72 -2.54 -11.13
C PHE A 182 12.45 -3.49 -10.16
N THR A 183 12.15 -4.79 -10.21
CA THR A 183 12.85 -5.81 -9.41
C THR A 183 14.35 -5.80 -9.71
N SER A 184 14.71 -5.79 -11.00
CA SER A 184 16.11 -5.71 -11.43
C SER A 184 16.79 -4.43 -10.98
N SER A 185 16.07 -3.30 -11.03
CA SER A 185 16.54 -1.99 -10.61
C SER A 185 16.82 -1.94 -9.10
N VAL A 186 15.88 -2.42 -8.28
CA VAL A 186 16.04 -2.53 -6.82
C VAL A 186 17.22 -3.45 -6.49
N TYR A 187 17.24 -4.65 -7.06
CA TYR A 187 18.30 -5.63 -6.82
C TYR A 187 19.69 -5.05 -7.14
N ARG A 188 19.88 -4.46 -8.32
CA ARG A 188 21.17 -3.90 -8.73
C ARG A 188 21.62 -2.74 -7.84
N ASN A 189 20.70 -1.87 -7.43
CA ASN A 189 21.07 -0.74 -6.58
C ASN A 189 21.38 -1.17 -5.14
N VAL A 190 20.62 -2.11 -4.58
CA VAL A 190 20.86 -2.65 -3.23
C VAL A 190 22.15 -3.48 -3.20
N CYS A 191 22.41 -4.32 -4.21
CA CYS A 191 23.67 -5.09 -4.28
C CYS A 191 24.92 -4.22 -4.49
N ARG A 192 24.78 -2.94 -4.87
CA ARG A 192 25.91 -2.00 -4.90
C ARG A 192 26.26 -1.45 -3.51
N SER A 193 25.30 -1.42 -2.59
CA SER A 193 25.48 -0.88 -1.23
C SER A 193 25.68 -1.94 -0.15
N VAL A 194 25.39 -3.22 -0.45
CA VAL A 194 25.51 -4.35 0.49
C VAL A 194 26.85 -5.08 0.32
N PHE A 195 27.39 -5.63 1.41
CA PHE A 195 28.62 -6.42 1.40
C PHE A 195 28.44 -7.72 0.62
N GLU A 196 29.52 -8.21 -0.02
CA GLU A 196 29.48 -9.44 -0.83
C GLU A 196 28.90 -10.64 -0.08
N LYS A 197 29.27 -10.82 1.20
CA LYS A 197 28.78 -11.89 2.07
C LYS A 197 27.25 -11.92 2.22
N ASP A 198 26.58 -10.77 2.12
CA ASP A 198 25.15 -10.63 2.38
C ASP A 198 24.30 -10.62 1.09
N LYS A 199 24.94 -10.55 -0.09
CA LYS A 199 24.22 -10.51 -1.39
C LYS A 199 23.43 -11.77 -1.66
N LEU A 200 23.96 -12.94 -1.31
CA LEU A 200 23.26 -14.21 -1.51
C LEU A 200 22.03 -14.32 -0.61
N VAL A 201 22.17 -13.92 0.65
CA VAL A 201 21.06 -13.87 1.61
C VAL A 201 19.98 -12.91 1.12
N PHE A 202 20.36 -11.70 0.67
CA PHE A 202 19.41 -10.76 0.08
C PHE A 202 18.71 -11.35 -1.16
N SER A 203 19.45 -11.98 -2.07
CA SER A 203 18.88 -12.62 -3.27
C SER A 203 17.84 -13.67 -2.91
N PHE A 204 18.15 -14.52 -1.92
CA PHE A 204 17.25 -15.55 -1.43
C PHE A 204 15.99 -14.96 -0.78
N VAL A 205 16.16 -14.02 0.15
CA VAL A 205 15.03 -13.36 0.84
C VAL A 205 14.14 -12.60 -0.15
N LEU A 206 14.73 -11.92 -1.13
CA LEU A 206 14.00 -11.20 -2.17
C LEU A 206 13.14 -12.15 -3.02
N CYS A 207 13.72 -13.28 -3.43
CA CYS A 207 13.03 -14.32 -4.19
C CYS A 207 11.84 -14.88 -3.38
N VAL A 208 12.09 -15.29 -2.13
CA VAL A 208 11.05 -15.81 -1.24
C VAL A 208 9.96 -14.78 -0.99
N ALA A 209 10.31 -13.50 -0.79
CA ALA A 209 9.33 -12.43 -0.61
C ALA A 209 8.42 -12.28 -1.84
N CYS A 210 8.98 -12.36 -3.05
CA CYS A 210 8.21 -12.34 -4.29
C CYS A 210 7.32 -13.58 -4.47
N MET A 211 7.78 -14.77 -4.10
CA MET A 211 6.97 -15.99 -4.17
C MET A 211 5.84 -15.97 -3.14
N LYS A 212 6.13 -15.50 -1.92
CA LYS A 212 5.13 -15.34 -0.85
C LYS A 212 4.04 -14.35 -1.23
N SER A 213 4.38 -13.24 -1.89
CA SER A 213 3.36 -12.27 -2.32
C SER A 213 2.42 -12.81 -3.40
N ARG A 214 2.84 -13.83 -4.15
CA ARG A 214 2.03 -14.57 -5.12
C ARG A 214 1.26 -15.75 -4.52
N GLY A 215 1.51 -16.08 -3.25
CA GLY A 215 0.95 -17.28 -2.61
C GLY A 215 1.60 -18.59 -3.05
N GLU A 216 2.76 -18.53 -3.73
CA GLU A 216 3.45 -19.70 -4.29
C GLU A 216 4.43 -20.37 -3.30
N PHE A 217 4.54 -19.85 -2.07
CA PHE A 217 5.52 -20.35 -1.09
C PHE A 217 4.84 -20.81 0.22
N PRO A 218 4.76 -22.13 0.47
CA PRO A 218 4.16 -22.67 1.69
C PRO A 218 4.89 -22.20 2.96
N LEU A 219 4.14 -21.81 3.99
CA LEU A 219 4.67 -21.37 5.28
C LEU A 219 5.38 -22.50 6.05
N ASP A 220 4.97 -23.75 5.84
CA ASP A 220 5.57 -24.92 6.47
C ASP A 220 6.99 -25.14 5.95
N ILE A 221 7.17 -25.01 4.62
CA ILE A 221 8.50 -25.06 3.97
C ILE A 221 9.36 -23.88 4.45
N TRP A 222 8.79 -22.67 4.57
CA TRP A 222 9.52 -21.52 5.11
C TRP A 222 10.04 -21.78 6.53
N SER A 223 9.15 -22.27 7.40
CA SER A 223 9.47 -22.55 8.79
C SER A 223 10.51 -23.66 8.89
N PHE A 224 10.40 -24.70 8.05
CA PHE A 224 11.39 -25.76 7.96
C PHE A 224 12.78 -25.24 7.57
N ILE A 225 12.87 -24.42 6.53
CA ILE A 225 14.14 -23.83 6.07
C ILE A 225 14.79 -22.96 7.16
N LEU A 226 14.00 -22.18 7.91
CA LEU A 226 14.52 -21.29 8.95
C LEU A 226 14.90 -22.00 10.25
N THR A 227 14.15 -23.04 10.62
CA THR A 227 14.25 -23.68 11.95
C THR A 227 14.86 -25.08 11.90
N GLY A 228 15.56 -25.44 10.82
CA GLY A 228 16.14 -26.77 10.63
C GLY A 228 16.68 -27.38 11.94
N GLY A 229 16.28 -28.61 12.24
CA GLY A 229 16.83 -29.40 13.35
C GLY A 229 16.68 -28.91 14.78
N VAL A 230 15.49 -28.54 15.22
CA VAL A 230 15.14 -28.77 16.65
C VAL A 230 14.68 -30.22 16.75
N ALA A 231 15.60 -31.10 17.17
CA ALA A 231 15.39 -32.54 17.24
C ALA A 231 14.14 -32.88 18.08
N LEU A 232 13.05 -33.24 17.41
CA LEU A 232 11.98 -34.04 18.00
C LEU A 232 12.40 -35.50 17.83
N GLU A 233 12.15 -36.33 18.83
CA GLU A 233 12.48 -37.76 18.77
C GLU A 233 11.90 -38.39 17.49
N ASN A 234 12.76 -38.98 16.65
CA ASN A 234 12.32 -39.71 15.48
C ASN A 234 11.79 -41.07 15.92
N SER A 235 10.58 -41.40 15.49
CA SER A 235 10.02 -42.74 15.66
C SER A 235 10.59 -43.76 14.66
N ILE A 236 11.20 -43.29 13.56
CA ILE A 236 11.73 -44.14 12.48
C ILE A 236 13.24 -44.32 12.65
N PRO A 237 13.75 -45.56 12.79
CA PRO A 237 15.17 -45.81 12.93
C PRO A 237 15.91 -45.52 11.61
N ASN A 238 17.15 -45.08 11.73
CA ASN A 238 18.02 -44.79 10.59
C ASN A 238 18.33 -46.08 9.80
N PRO A 239 17.98 -46.15 8.50
CA PRO A 239 18.19 -47.35 7.69
C PRO A 239 19.65 -47.52 7.23
N ALA A 240 20.49 -46.48 7.33
CA ALA A 240 21.87 -46.51 6.84
C ALA A 240 22.84 -45.74 7.76
N PRO A 241 23.07 -46.24 9.00
CA PRO A 241 23.90 -45.56 9.99
C PRO A 241 25.38 -45.45 9.62
N ASP A 242 25.86 -46.26 8.67
CA ASP A 242 27.27 -46.29 8.25
C ASP A 242 27.75 -44.98 7.60
N TRP A 243 26.85 -44.23 6.95
CA TRP A 243 27.19 -42.97 6.28
C TRP A 243 26.22 -41.82 6.57
N LEU A 244 24.99 -42.12 7.00
CA LEU A 244 23.98 -41.12 7.32
C LEU A 244 23.95 -40.86 8.82
N THR A 245 24.24 -39.62 9.21
CA THR A 245 24.17 -39.24 10.63
C THR A 245 22.71 -39.21 11.10
N GLU A 246 22.48 -39.54 12.39
CA GLU A 246 21.15 -39.44 13.01
C GLU A 246 20.52 -38.05 12.88
N LYS A 247 21.35 -36.99 12.89
CA LYS A 247 20.88 -35.61 12.66
C LYS A 247 20.33 -35.42 11.25
N SER A 248 21.05 -35.91 10.23
CA SER A 248 20.59 -35.83 8.84
C SER A 248 19.35 -36.69 8.60
N TRP A 249 19.26 -37.86 9.24
CA TRP A 249 18.08 -38.72 9.17
C TRP A 249 16.84 -38.09 9.81
N ALA A 250 17.01 -37.37 10.92
CA ALA A 250 15.94 -36.57 11.54
C ALA A 250 15.36 -35.53 10.59
N GLU A 251 16.23 -34.79 9.89
CA GLU A 251 15.78 -33.79 8.92
C GLU A 251 15.04 -34.44 7.74
N ILE A 252 15.53 -35.58 7.22
CA ILE A 252 14.87 -36.31 6.13
C ILE A 252 13.47 -36.78 6.55
N THR A 253 13.35 -37.33 7.76
CA THR A 253 12.06 -37.78 8.31
C THR A 253 11.10 -36.61 8.54
N ARG A 254 11.60 -35.43 8.87
CA ARG A 254 10.78 -34.23 9.00
C ARG A 254 10.32 -33.69 7.64
N VAL A 255 11.18 -33.72 6.63
CA VAL A 255 10.82 -33.34 5.25
C VAL A 255 9.72 -34.24 4.71
N SER A 256 9.76 -35.55 4.98
CA SER A 256 8.71 -36.47 4.50
C SER A 256 7.32 -36.20 5.11
N ASN A 257 7.26 -35.51 6.26
CA ASN A 257 6.02 -35.10 6.90
C ASN A 257 5.46 -33.77 6.34
N LEU A 258 6.21 -33.04 5.51
CA LEU A 258 5.72 -31.82 4.86
C LEU A 258 4.74 -32.20 3.74
N LYS A 259 3.60 -31.51 3.68
CA LYS A 259 2.65 -31.66 2.57
C LYS A 259 3.22 -30.97 1.34
N CYS A 260 3.42 -31.74 0.25
CA CYS A 260 3.75 -31.22 -1.07
C CYS A 260 2.57 -30.47 -1.69
#